data_AF-A0A963K1K0-F1
#
_entry.id   AF-A0A963K1K0-F1
#
_cell.length_a   1.000
_cell.length_b   1.000
_cell.length_c   1.000
_cell.angle_alpha   90.00
_cell.angle_beta   90.00
_cell.angle_gamma   90.00
#
_symmetry.space_group_name_H-M   'P 1'
#
loop_
_entity.id
_entity.type
_entity.pdbx_description
1 polymer ?
#
loop_
_entity_poly.entity_id
_entity_poly.type
_entity_poly.pdbx_seq_one_letter_code
_entity_poly.pdbx_strand_id
1 'polypeptide(L)' 'HYCVANMPGAVPRTSTLALNNVTLPYALALADKGYKAALRENPHFRAGLNVHAGKVTYRAVAEAQGHAFADPLDVLAE' A
#
# COMPACT_ATOMS: atom_id res chain seq x y z
N HIS A 1 25.32 -8.43 -17.15
CA HIS A 1 24.08 -7.96 -16.50
C HIS A 1 24.33 -7.82 -15.00
N TYR A 2 24.20 -6.62 -14.43
CA TYR A 2 24.22 -6.41 -12.97
C TYR A 2 22.77 -6.18 -12.52
N CYS A 3 22.21 -7.14 -11.77
CA CYS A 3 20.76 -7.22 -11.50
C CYS A 3 20.47 -7.56 -10.03
N VAL A 4 21.15 -6.88 -9.10
CA VAL A 4 20.94 -7.07 -7.65
C VAL A 4 19.61 -6.42 -7.24
N ALA A 5 18.69 -7.22 -6.71
CA ALA A 5 17.44 -6.71 -6.14
C ALA A 5 17.70 -6.00 -4.79
N ASN A 6 16.84 -5.05 -4.43
CA ASN A 6 16.94 -4.31 -3.17
C ASN A 6 18.30 -3.61 -2.96
N MET A 7 18.82 -2.95 -4.00
CA MET A 7 20.05 -2.13 -3.91
C MET A 7 20.03 -1.09 -2.77
N PRO A 8 18.89 -0.45 -2.40
CA PRO A 8 18.84 0.42 -1.23
C PRO A 8 19.24 -0.27 0.09
N GLY A 9 19.18 -1.60 0.15
CA GLY A 9 19.66 -2.40 1.27
C GLY A 9 21.18 -2.34 1.48
N ALA A 10 21.97 -1.97 0.46
CA ALA A 10 23.41 -1.74 0.61
C ALA A 10 23.74 -0.44 1.38
N VAL A 11 22.78 0.49 1.48
CA VAL A 11 22.90 1.77 2.20
C VAL A 11 21.78 1.95 3.23
N PRO A 12 21.66 1.03 4.21
CA PRO A 12 20.48 0.88 5.05
C PRO A 12 20.15 2.10 5.90
N ARG A 13 21.17 2.81 6.42
CA ARG A 13 20.97 4.05 7.20
C ARG A 13 20.29 5.13 6.36
N THR A 14 20.78 5.35 5.15
CA THR A 14 20.23 6.37 4.24
C THR A 14 18.85 5.97 3.75
N SER A 15 18.67 4.72 3.32
CA SER A 15 17.38 4.24 2.79
C SER A 15 16.30 4.17 3.86
N THR A 16 16.63 3.83 5.11
CA THR A 16 15.67 3.86 6.23
C THR A 16 15.15 5.27 6.48
N LEU A 17 16.04 6.26 6.56
CA LEU A 17 15.63 7.65 6.77
C LEU A 17 14.78 8.16 5.59
N ALA A 18 15.18 7.85 4.36
CA ALA A 18 14.43 8.24 3.17
C ALA A 18 13.03 7.62 3.12
N LEU A 19 12.92 6.30 3.36
CA LEU A 19 11.63 5.59 3.35
C LEU A 19 10.72 6.05 4.49
N ASN A 20 11.24 6.16 5.71
CA ASN A 20 10.44 6.59 6.86
C ASN A 20 9.91 8.02 6.70
N ASN A 21 10.70 8.94 6.15
CA ASN A 21 10.23 10.31 5.93
C ASN A 21 9.01 10.38 5.00
N VAL A 22 8.89 9.47 4.03
CA VAL A 22 7.74 9.44 3.12
C VAL A 22 6.59 8.57 3.63
N THR A 23 6.84 7.53 4.43
CA THR A 23 5.80 6.64 4.95
C THR A 23 5.20 7.11 6.28
N LEU A 24 5.92 7.89 7.07
CA LEU A 24 5.50 8.32 8.40
C LEU A 24 4.13 9.02 8.41
N PRO A 25 3.79 9.95 7.48
CA PRO A 25 2.46 10.57 7.47
C PRO A 25 1.32 9.55 7.29
N TYR A 26 1.54 8.48 6.51
CA TYR A 26 0.55 7.43 6.31
C TYR A 26 0.41 6.51 7.52
N ALA A 27 1.54 6.21 8.19
CA ALA A 27 1.54 5.42 9.41
C ALA A 27 0.79 6.14 10.56
N LEU A 28 1.00 7.45 10.70
CA LEU A 28 0.26 8.28 11.66
C LEU A 28 -1.23 8.32 11.31
N ALA A 29 -1.59 8.53 10.05
CA ALA A 29 -3.00 8.53 9.62
C ALA A 29 -3.70 7.19 9.93
N LEU A 30 -3.01 6.05 9.76
CA LEU A 30 -3.55 4.74 10.16
C LEU A 30 -3.75 4.64 11.67
N ALA A 31 -2.78 5.09 12.45
CA ALA A 31 -2.85 5.02 13.91
C ALA A 31 -3.98 5.91 14.47
N ASP A 32 -4.12 7.11 13.95
CA ASP A 32 -5.08 8.10 14.47
C ASP A 32 -6.51 7.82 14.04
N LYS A 33 -6.72 7.35 12.80
CA LYS A 33 -8.05 7.24 12.17
C LYS A 33 -8.52 5.80 11.97
N GLY A 34 -7.62 4.82 12.07
CA GLY A 34 -7.85 3.46 11.59
C GLY A 34 -7.88 3.37 10.06
N TYR A 35 -7.83 2.14 9.55
CA TYR A 35 -7.68 1.89 8.11
C TYR A 35 -8.88 2.37 7.27
N LYS A 36 -10.13 2.20 7.76
CA LYS A 36 -11.33 2.58 6.98
C LYS A 36 -11.34 4.08 6.67
N ALA A 37 -11.22 4.93 7.69
CA ALA A 37 -11.22 6.37 7.51
C ALA A 37 -9.97 6.86 6.76
N ALA A 38 -8.78 6.39 7.15
CA ALA A 38 -7.52 6.80 6.50
C ALA A 38 -7.50 6.51 4.98
N LEU A 39 -8.02 5.36 4.55
CA LEU A 39 -8.08 4.98 3.14
C LEU A 39 -9.26 5.64 2.40
N ARG A 40 -10.40 5.90 3.06
CA ARG A 40 -11.52 6.62 2.40
C ARG A 40 -11.17 8.08 2.13
N GLU A 41 -10.55 8.75 3.09
CA GLU A 41 -10.22 10.18 3.01
C GLU A 41 -9.06 10.51 2.07
N ASN A 42 -8.11 9.59 1.88
CA ASN A 42 -6.93 9.82 1.04
C ASN A 42 -6.92 8.86 -0.17
N PRO A 43 -7.28 9.33 -1.39
CA PRO A 43 -7.25 8.52 -2.61
C PRO A 43 -5.87 7.95 -2.95
N HIS A 44 -4.78 8.69 -2.66
CA HIS A 44 -3.42 8.21 -2.90
C HIS A 44 -3.04 7.10 -1.94
N PHE A 45 -3.52 7.15 -0.69
CA PHE A 45 -3.32 6.06 0.24
C PHE A 45 -4.16 4.84 -0.14
N ARG A 46 -5.43 5.06 -0.54
CA ARG A 46 -6.33 4.00 -1.01
C ARG A 46 -5.76 3.24 -2.21
N ALA A 47 -5.08 3.92 -3.12
CA ALA A 47 -4.44 3.29 -4.28
C ALA A 47 -3.39 2.24 -3.88
N GLY A 48 -2.85 2.29 -2.65
CA GLY A 48 -1.96 1.28 -2.10
C GLY A 48 -2.66 0.03 -1.54
N LEU A 49 -3.98 0.02 -1.39
CA LEU A 49 -4.72 -1.13 -0.88
C LEU A 49 -4.74 -2.25 -1.94
N ASN A 50 -4.12 -3.39 -1.61
CA ASN A 50 -4.04 -4.54 -2.51
C ASN A 50 -5.02 -5.66 -2.15
N VAL A 51 -5.25 -5.90 -0.87
CA VAL A 51 -6.12 -6.97 -0.37
C VAL A 51 -6.91 -6.48 0.85
N HIS A 52 -8.20 -6.78 0.88
CA HIS A 52 -9.06 -6.56 2.04
C HIS A 52 -10.04 -7.72 2.22
N ALA A 53 -10.09 -8.33 3.41
CA ALA A 53 -11.01 -9.43 3.74
C ALA A 53 -11.05 -10.56 2.68
N GLY A 54 -9.89 -10.93 2.13
CA GLY A 54 -9.78 -11.97 1.08
C GLY A 54 -10.11 -11.50 -0.34
N LYS A 55 -10.50 -10.25 -0.55
CA LYS A 55 -10.78 -9.65 -1.86
C LYS A 55 -9.54 -8.90 -2.37
N VAL A 56 -9.21 -9.06 -3.65
CA VAL A 56 -8.11 -8.33 -4.30
C VAL A 56 -8.62 -7.00 -4.84
N THR A 57 -8.04 -5.90 -4.37
CA THR A 57 -8.50 -4.53 -4.64
C THR A 57 -7.59 -3.75 -5.58
N TYR A 58 -6.49 -4.36 -6.03
CA TYR A 58 -5.58 -3.77 -7.02
C TYR A 58 -5.69 -4.51 -8.35
N ARG A 59 -6.21 -3.82 -9.37
CA ARG A 59 -6.60 -4.40 -10.66
C ARG A 59 -5.47 -5.19 -11.33
N ALA A 60 -4.28 -4.61 -11.43
CA ALA A 60 -3.19 -5.28 -12.14
C ALA A 60 -2.70 -6.56 -11.43
N VAL A 61 -2.81 -6.62 -10.09
CA VAL A 61 -2.51 -7.85 -9.33
C VAL A 61 -3.60 -8.89 -9.53
N ALA A 62 -4.87 -8.48 -9.53
CA ALA A 62 -5.99 -9.38 -9.80
C ALA A 62 -5.85 -10.04 -11.19
N GLU A 63 -5.57 -9.25 -12.22
CA GLU A 63 -5.36 -9.73 -13.59
C GLU A 63 -4.14 -10.64 -13.70
N ALA A 64 -3.00 -10.23 -13.13
CA ALA A 64 -1.75 -11.00 -13.22
C ALA A 64 -1.81 -12.36 -12.49
N GLN A 65 -2.61 -12.47 -11.43
CA GLN A 65 -2.71 -13.68 -10.61
C GLN A 65 -4.02 -14.46 -10.83
N GLY A 66 -4.91 -14.02 -11.73
CA GLY A 66 -6.16 -14.71 -12.03
C GLY A 66 -7.21 -14.63 -10.92
N HIS A 67 -7.23 -13.53 -10.17
CA HIS A 67 -8.22 -13.27 -9.11
C HIS A 67 -9.33 -12.32 -9.57
N ALA A 68 -10.47 -12.36 -8.89
CA ALA A 68 -11.53 -11.37 -9.08
C ALA A 68 -11.12 -10.02 -8.48
N PHE A 69 -11.36 -8.94 -9.21
CA PHE A 69 -11.17 -7.57 -8.75
C PHE A 69 -12.39 -7.08 -7.97
N ALA A 70 -12.17 -6.49 -6.79
CA ALA A 70 -13.17 -5.77 -6.03
C ALA A 70 -12.78 -4.29 -5.89
N ASP A 71 -13.73 -3.37 -6.03
CA ASP A 71 -13.42 -1.94 -5.91
C ASP A 71 -13.02 -1.59 -4.45
N PRO A 72 -11.90 -0.88 -4.23
CA PRO A 72 -11.48 -0.45 -2.90
C PRO A 72 -12.54 0.33 -2.13
N LEU A 73 -13.39 1.14 -2.78
CA LEU A 73 -14.42 1.92 -2.09
C LEU A 73 -15.58 1.06 -1.62
N ASP A 74 -15.95 0.05 -2.40
CA ASP A 74 -17.03 -0.87 -2.06
C ASP A 74 -16.65 -1.70 -0.83
N VAL A 75 -15.43 -2.27 -0.82
CA VAL A 75 -14.96 -3.09 0.31
C VAL A 75 -14.70 -2.29 1.58
N LEU A 76 -14.51 -0.97 1.48
CA LEU A 76 -14.36 -0.07 2.64
C LEU A 76 -15.70 0.51 3.13
N ALA A 77 -16.80 0.21 2.45
CA ALA A 77 -18.16 0.56 2.87
C ALA A 77 -18.83 -0.56 3.68
N GLU A 78 -18.41 -1.81 3.49
CA GLU A 78 -18.71 -2.97 4.34
C GLU A 78 -18.11 -2.82 5.75
#